data_AF-A0A7D9HE71-F1
#
_entry.id   AF-A0A7D9HE71-F1
#
_cell.length_a   1.000
_cell.length_b   1.000
_cell.length_c   1.000
_cell.angle_alpha   90.00
_cell.angle_beta   90.00
_cell.angle_gamma   90.00
#
_symmetry.space_group_name_H-M   'P 1'
#
loop_
_entity.id
_entity.type
_entity.pdbx_description
1 polymer ?
#
loop_
_entity_poly.entity_id
_entity_poly.type
_entity_poly.pdbx_seq_one_letter_code
_entity_poly.pdbx_strand_id
1 'polypeptide(L)'
;MTDPTVHLNCELNSNVAETANDQALVASSRASYFETLATEEDVPSTCSAIKSNEPKKRSGYYTIQPKKNEAPFTVFCNMTDNNGVGVTVFGHDSEERTHVTGYEDPGSYSRDITYHNATMKQIENVVNESIHCKQFIKFECTGTVFNFQSSIGEYAWWVSRQGYKMLYWGGSTPSAKSCACGMDRTCYYPNEVCNCQNVAGEWAEDSGYLVDKEYLPVSELRFGDTGGSKEEGYHTLGKLLCWG
;
A
#
# COMPACT_ATOMS: atom_id res chain seq x y z
N MET A 1 0.18 -63.20 -59.68
CA MET A 1 1.24 -62.72 -60.58
C MET A 1 2.13 -61.82 -59.76
N THR A 2 3.41 -62.15 -59.76
CA THR A 2 4.52 -61.64 -58.95
C THR A 2 4.93 -60.22 -59.35
N ASP A 3 5.32 -59.38 -58.39
CA ASP A 3 6.45 -58.44 -58.54
C ASP A 3 6.88 -57.82 -57.18
N PRO A 4 8.15 -57.37 -57.02
CA PRO A 4 8.89 -57.41 -55.76
C PRO A 4 9.28 -56.00 -55.26
N THR A 5 9.97 -56.00 -54.13
CA THR A 5 10.65 -54.86 -53.51
C THR A 5 11.80 -54.33 -54.39
N VAL A 6 11.91 -53.01 -54.54
CA VAL A 6 13.16 -52.31 -54.91
C VAL A 6 13.29 -51.00 -54.10
N HIS A 7 14.37 -50.90 -53.35
CA HIS A 7 14.98 -49.65 -52.89
C HIS A 7 16.01 -49.20 -53.96
N LEU A 8 16.09 -47.90 -54.29
CA LEU A 8 17.24 -47.00 -54.00
C LEU A 8 17.24 -45.71 -54.88
N ASN A 9 17.60 -44.60 -54.21
CA ASN A 9 18.35 -43.41 -54.66
C ASN A 9 17.74 -42.19 -55.38
N CYS A 10 18.10 -41.04 -54.81
CA CYS A 10 17.98 -39.65 -55.24
C CYS A 10 18.76 -39.35 -56.53
N GLU A 11 18.25 -38.40 -57.33
CA GLU A 11 19.03 -37.25 -57.85
C GLU A 11 18.10 -36.10 -58.30
N LEU A 12 18.62 -34.87 -58.17
CA LEU A 12 17.95 -33.57 -58.22
C LEU A 12 17.57 -33.10 -59.64
N ASN A 13 16.46 -32.35 -59.76
CA ASN A 13 16.44 -30.95 -60.23
C ASN A 13 15.05 -30.48 -60.67
N SER A 14 14.53 -29.45 -60.01
CA SER A 14 13.86 -28.37 -60.74
C SER A 14 14.18 -27.04 -60.05
N ASN A 15 14.98 -26.24 -60.74
CA ASN A 15 15.30 -24.87 -60.38
C ASN A 15 14.01 -24.04 -60.45
N VAL A 16 13.51 -23.58 -59.31
CA VAL A 16 12.69 -22.37 -59.27
C VAL A 16 13.61 -21.26 -58.81
N ALA A 17 13.98 -20.40 -59.75
CA ALA A 17 14.70 -19.18 -59.45
C ALA A 17 13.77 -18.27 -58.63
N GLU A 18 14.01 -18.18 -57.32
CA GLU A 18 13.43 -17.11 -56.51
C GLU A 18 13.93 -15.77 -57.06
N THR A 19 13.02 -15.00 -57.66
CA THR A 19 13.36 -13.65 -58.11
C THR A 19 13.57 -12.76 -56.88
N ALA A 20 14.58 -11.88 -56.93
CA ALA A 20 14.90 -10.94 -55.86
C ALA A 20 13.71 -10.08 -55.37
N ASN A 21 12.64 -10.01 -56.18
CA ASN A 21 11.42 -9.28 -55.87
C ASN A 21 10.53 -10.00 -54.84
N ASP A 22 10.50 -11.34 -54.84
CA ASP A 22 9.74 -12.13 -53.86
C ASP A 22 10.40 -12.11 -52.48
N GLN A 23 11.73 -12.20 -52.42
CA GLN A 23 12.47 -12.02 -51.18
C GLN A 23 12.32 -10.61 -50.60
N ALA A 24 12.21 -9.59 -51.46
CA ALA A 24 11.96 -8.20 -51.03
C ALA A 24 10.54 -8.01 -50.48
N LEU A 25 9.52 -8.67 -51.05
CA LEU A 25 8.13 -8.64 -50.54
C LEU A 25 7.99 -9.35 -49.20
N VAL A 26 8.68 -10.50 -49.01
CA VAL A 26 8.69 -11.24 -47.73
C VAL A 26 9.52 -10.52 -46.66
N ALA A 27 10.60 -9.84 -47.05
CA ALA A 27 11.37 -8.99 -46.12
C ALA A 27 10.59 -7.73 -45.71
N SER A 28 9.85 -7.11 -46.64
CA SER A 28 8.99 -5.95 -46.38
C SER A 28 7.80 -6.31 -45.47
N SER A 29 7.19 -7.49 -45.65
CA SER A 29 6.10 -7.94 -44.77
C SER A 29 6.59 -8.30 -43.38
N ARG A 30 7.77 -8.94 -43.23
CA ARG A 30 8.41 -9.18 -41.92
C ARG A 30 8.80 -7.87 -41.23
N ALA A 31 9.37 -6.90 -41.96
CA ALA A 31 9.67 -5.58 -41.40
C ALA A 31 8.39 -4.89 -40.89
N SER A 32 7.29 -4.92 -41.65
CA SER A 32 6.00 -4.39 -41.22
C SER A 32 5.40 -5.16 -40.03
N TYR A 33 5.61 -6.47 -39.94
CA TYR A 33 5.15 -7.30 -38.82
C TYR A 33 5.94 -7.01 -37.53
N PHE A 34 7.24 -6.73 -37.65
CA PHE A 34 8.10 -6.30 -36.54
C PHE A 34 7.86 -4.84 -36.13
N GLU A 35 7.47 -3.96 -37.06
CA GLU A 35 7.03 -2.58 -36.74
C GLU A 35 5.64 -2.54 -36.08
N THR A 36 4.79 -3.56 -36.33
CA THR A 36 3.46 -3.68 -35.70
C THR A 36 3.50 -4.32 -34.31
N LEU A 37 4.64 -4.92 -33.91
CA LEU A 37 4.94 -5.16 -32.50
C LEU A 37 5.38 -3.84 -31.86
N ALA A 38 4.48 -2.86 -31.83
CA ALA A 38 4.59 -1.78 -30.86
C ALA A 38 4.71 -2.47 -29.50
N THR A 39 5.90 -2.37 -28.91
CA THR A 39 6.15 -2.82 -27.54
C THR A 39 5.02 -2.26 -26.70
N GLU A 40 4.18 -3.11 -26.09
CA GLU A 40 3.35 -2.63 -24.98
C GLU A 40 4.33 -1.93 -24.04
N GLU A 41 4.20 -0.61 -23.93
CA GLU A 41 5.08 0.19 -23.11
C GLU A 41 4.96 -0.36 -21.69
N ASP A 42 6.04 -0.97 -21.21
CA ASP A 42 5.99 -1.74 -19.97
C ASP A 42 5.70 -0.79 -18.81
N VAL A 43 4.43 -0.75 -18.38
CA VAL A 43 4.01 0.19 -17.34
C VAL A 43 4.77 -0.16 -16.06
N PRO A 44 5.49 0.79 -15.45
CA PRO A 44 6.26 0.54 -14.23
C PRO A 44 5.38 0.06 -13.08
N SER A 45 5.89 -0.86 -12.27
CA SER A 45 5.12 -1.47 -11.17
C SER A 45 4.82 -0.49 -10.03
N THR A 46 5.78 0.38 -9.69
CA THR A 46 5.70 1.33 -8.58
C THR A 46 6.41 2.64 -8.89
N CYS A 47 6.23 3.66 -8.04
CA CYS A 47 7.02 4.89 -8.11
C CYS A 47 8.53 4.65 -7.97
N SER A 48 8.93 3.61 -7.22
CA SER A 48 10.34 3.25 -7.06
C SER A 48 10.92 2.67 -8.36
N ALA A 49 10.14 1.87 -9.09
CA ALA A 49 10.51 1.40 -10.43
C ALA A 49 10.67 2.57 -11.42
N ILE A 50 9.74 3.53 -11.42
CA ILE A 50 9.86 4.74 -12.26
C ILE A 50 11.15 5.48 -11.94
N LYS A 51 11.43 5.71 -10.65
CA LYS A 51 12.59 6.50 -10.23
C LYS A 51 13.90 5.78 -10.52
N SER A 52 13.94 4.47 -10.37
CA SER A 52 15.10 3.64 -10.73
C SER A 52 15.39 3.70 -12.23
N ASN A 53 14.34 3.58 -13.06
CA ASN A 53 14.49 3.61 -14.53
C ASN A 53 14.82 5.01 -15.05
N GLU A 54 14.25 6.05 -14.43
CA GLU A 54 14.42 7.44 -14.85
C GLU A 54 14.77 8.36 -13.66
N PRO A 55 16.03 8.38 -13.19
CA PRO A 55 16.45 9.10 -11.97
C PRO A 55 16.16 10.61 -11.97
N LYS A 56 15.99 11.21 -13.15
CA LYS A 56 15.70 12.65 -13.33
C LYS A 56 14.23 13.00 -13.18
N LYS A 57 13.31 12.01 -13.10
CA LYS A 57 11.88 12.25 -12.88
C LYS A 57 11.65 13.00 -11.57
N ARG A 58 10.72 13.94 -11.63
CA ARG A 58 10.30 14.81 -10.52
C ARG A 58 9.01 14.28 -9.90
N SER A 59 8.68 14.74 -8.70
CA SER A 59 7.43 14.37 -8.05
C SER A 59 6.22 14.79 -8.89
N GLY A 60 5.17 13.98 -8.89
CA GLY A 60 3.99 14.18 -9.73
C GLY A 60 3.10 12.96 -9.79
N TYR A 61 2.06 13.03 -10.61
CA TYR A 61 1.16 11.90 -10.86
C TYR A 61 1.71 11.03 -11.99
N TYR A 62 1.74 9.72 -11.75
CA TYR A 62 2.22 8.73 -12.70
C TYR A 62 1.27 7.54 -12.76
N THR A 63 1.19 6.91 -13.92
CA THR A 63 0.49 5.63 -14.07
C THR A 63 1.44 4.50 -13.69
N ILE A 64 0.97 3.61 -12.82
CA ILE A 64 1.68 2.40 -12.40
C ILE A 64 0.81 1.17 -12.62
N GLN A 65 1.46 0.01 -12.75
CA GLN A 65 0.78 -1.28 -12.89
C GLN A 65 1.54 -2.35 -12.09
N PRO A 66 1.26 -2.49 -10.78
CA PRO A 66 1.94 -3.46 -9.92
C PRO A 66 1.77 -4.92 -10.37
N LYS A 67 0.61 -5.25 -10.95
CA LYS A 67 0.27 -6.59 -11.46
C LYS A 67 -0.12 -6.50 -12.93
N LYS A 68 0.56 -7.25 -13.80
CA LYS A 68 0.37 -7.19 -15.27
C LYS A 68 -1.02 -7.60 -15.75
N ASN A 69 -1.72 -8.44 -14.99
CA ASN A 69 -3.08 -8.87 -15.27
C ASN A 69 -4.15 -7.91 -14.72
N GLU A 70 -3.78 -6.78 -14.12
CA GLU A 70 -4.70 -5.77 -13.60
C GLU A 70 -4.53 -4.43 -14.32
N ALA A 71 -5.60 -3.62 -14.35
CA ALA A 71 -5.56 -2.34 -15.04
C ALA A 71 -4.58 -1.37 -14.36
N PRO A 72 -3.75 -0.64 -15.13
CA PRO A 72 -2.94 0.46 -14.61
C PRO A 72 -3.80 1.53 -13.94
N PHE A 73 -3.21 2.24 -12.98
CA PHE A 73 -3.88 3.34 -12.30
C PHE A 73 -2.91 4.46 -11.91
N THR A 74 -3.45 5.64 -11.66
CA THR A 74 -2.65 6.84 -11.39
C THR A 74 -2.43 7.04 -9.89
N VAL A 75 -1.18 7.28 -9.50
CA VAL A 75 -0.77 7.57 -8.12
C VAL A 75 0.10 8.83 -8.08
N PHE A 76 0.17 9.46 -6.92
CA PHE A 76 1.20 10.49 -6.69
C PHE A 76 2.52 9.81 -6.29
N CYS A 77 3.58 10.10 -7.04
CA CYS A 77 4.93 9.70 -6.72
C CYS A 77 5.70 10.88 -6.15
N ASN A 78 6.18 10.75 -4.91
CA ASN A 78 7.17 11.67 -4.35
C ASN A 78 8.58 11.18 -4.70
N MET A 79 9.19 11.81 -5.71
CA MET A 79 10.50 11.44 -6.26
C MET A 79 11.69 12.04 -5.49
N THR A 80 11.41 12.72 -4.38
CA THR A 80 12.42 13.39 -3.53
C THR A 80 12.49 12.83 -2.12
N ASP A 81 11.43 12.18 -1.65
CA ASP A 81 11.35 11.58 -0.31
C ASP A 81 12.17 10.28 -0.19
N ASN A 82 12.53 9.90 1.04
CA ASN A 82 13.35 8.73 1.37
C ASN A 82 14.61 8.64 0.48
N ASN A 83 15.42 9.70 0.46
CA ASN A 83 16.64 9.78 -0.37
C ASN A 83 16.39 9.68 -1.89
N GLY A 84 15.19 10.07 -2.34
CA GLY A 84 14.84 10.12 -3.75
C GLY A 84 14.62 8.75 -4.38
N VAL A 85 14.17 7.76 -3.61
CA VAL A 85 13.85 6.40 -4.11
C VAL A 85 12.54 6.34 -4.89
N GLY A 86 11.70 7.37 -4.85
CA GLY A 86 10.38 7.35 -5.49
C GLY A 86 9.35 6.67 -4.61
N VAL A 87 8.66 7.46 -3.78
CA VAL A 87 7.65 6.99 -2.83
C VAL A 87 6.26 7.08 -3.44
N THR A 88 5.50 5.99 -3.41
CA THR A 88 4.08 5.97 -3.77
C THR A 88 3.26 6.50 -2.60
N VAL A 89 2.39 7.48 -2.86
CA VAL A 89 1.63 8.19 -1.84
C VAL A 89 0.13 8.01 -2.06
N PHE A 90 -0.57 7.50 -1.05
CA PHE A 90 -2.03 7.36 -1.04
C PHE A 90 -2.65 8.25 0.03
N GLY A 91 -3.40 9.25 -0.42
CA GLY A 91 -4.22 10.09 0.45
C GLY A 91 -5.64 9.56 0.64
N HIS A 92 -6.33 10.05 1.66
CA HIS A 92 -7.68 9.63 2.04
C HIS A 92 -8.47 10.76 2.71
N ASP A 93 -9.74 10.51 2.98
CA ASP A 93 -10.73 11.49 3.47
C ASP A 93 -10.66 11.80 4.98
N SER A 94 -9.59 11.40 5.67
CA SER A 94 -9.49 11.50 7.14
C SER A 94 -8.10 11.96 7.61
N GLU A 95 -7.44 12.78 6.79
CA GLU A 95 -6.10 13.30 7.08
C GLU A 95 -6.10 14.47 8.08
N GLU A 96 -7.24 15.12 8.26
CA GLU A 96 -7.40 16.25 9.18
C GLU A 96 -7.63 15.81 10.62
N ARG A 97 -7.20 16.66 11.57
CA ARG A 97 -7.47 16.47 13.00
C ARG A 97 -8.98 16.52 13.26
N THR A 98 -9.55 15.40 13.69
CA THR A 98 -11.00 15.23 13.81
C THR A 98 -11.40 14.99 15.27
N HIS A 99 -12.34 15.78 15.77
CA HIS A 99 -12.85 15.69 17.14
C HIS A 99 -13.76 14.47 17.34
N VAL A 100 -13.60 13.79 18.47
CA VAL A 100 -14.40 12.66 18.93
C VAL A 100 -14.93 13.00 20.33
N THR A 101 -16.26 13.11 20.44
CA THR A 101 -16.97 13.34 21.70
C THR A 101 -18.40 12.82 21.58
N GLY A 102 -19.01 12.42 22.69
CA GLY A 102 -20.37 11.88 22.78
C GLY A 102 -20.49 10.36 22.57
N TYR A 103 -19.38 9.62 22.64
CA TYR A 103 -19.34 8.17 22.37
C TYR A 103 -18.85 7.40 23.58
N GLU A 104 -19.78 6.86 24.38
CA GLU A 104 -19.47 6.14 25.62
C GLU A 104 -19.05 4.68 25.34
N ASP A 105 -19.87 3.93 24.60
CA ASP A 105 -19.66 2.51 24.39
C ASP A 105 -18.35 2.22 23.62
N PRO A 106 -17.67 1.07 23.87
CA PRO A 106 -16.45 0.68 23.18
C PRO A 106 -16.56 0.75 21.65
N GLY A 107 -15.71 1.56 21.01
CA GLY A 107 -15.68 1.71 19.54
C GLY A 107 -16.98 2.23 18.91
N SER A 108 -17.85 2.89 19.69
CA SER A 108 -19.11 3.43 19.19
C SER A 108 -18.92 4.60 18.21
N TYR A 109 -17.80 5.33 18.32
CA TYR A 109 -17.33 6.16 17.22
C TYR A 109 -16.69 5.29 16.14
N SER A 110 -17.11 5.47 14.89
CA SER A 110 -16.55 4.81 13.73
C SER A 110 -16.16 5.82 12.66
N ARG A 111 -14.93 5.71 12.16
CA ARG A 111 -14.47 6.44 10.98
C ARG A 111 -13.89 5.49 9.95
N ASP A 112 -14.68 5.21 8.91
CA ASP A 112 -14.23 4.46 7.74
C ASP A 112 -13.29 5.34 6.90
N ILE A 113 -12.22 4.74 6.38
CA ILE A 113 -11.18 5.44 5.63
C ILE A 113 -11.35 5.17 4.13
N THR A 114 -11.65 6.23 3.38
CA THR A 114 -11.78 6.17 1.92
C THR A 114 -10.56 6.76 1.24
N TYR A 115 -9.74 5.89 0.66
CA TYR A 115 -8.57 6.30 -0.13
C TYR A 115 -8.96 6.88 -1.48
N HIS A 116 -8.26 7.93 -1.89
CA HIS A 116 -8.50 8.62 -3.15
C HIS A 116 -7.73 7.97 -4.30
N ASN A 117 -8.33 7.96 -5.50
CA ASN A 117 -7.70 7.57 -6.77
C ASN A 117 -7.18 6.13 -6.86
N ALA A 118 -7.42 5.27 -5.86
CA ALA A 118 -7.08 3.86 -5.88
C ALA A 118 -8.07 3.05 -5.05
N THR A 119 -8.39 1.85 -5.52
CA THR A 119 -9.18 0.87 -4.74
C THR A 119 -8.30 0.20 -3.68
N MET A 120 -8.91 -0.35 -2.61
CA MET A 120 -8.17 -1.08 -1.58
C MET A 120 -7.33 -2.22 -2.18
N LYS A 121 -7.85 -2.92 -3.19
CA LYS A 121 -7.14 -3.99 -3.91
C LYS A 121 -5.89 -3.46 -4.64
N GLN A 122 -6.00 -2.31 -5.32
CA GLN A 122 -4.87 -1.67 -5.99
C GLN A 122 -3.80 -1.20 -4.99
N ILE A 123 -4.22 -0.68 -3.85
CA ILE A 123 -3.31 -0.28 -2.76
C ILE A 123 -2.59 -1.51 -2.21
N GLU A 124 -3.31 -2.61 -1.94
CA GLU A 124 -2.72 -3.86 -1.48
C GLU A 124 -1.66 -4.39 -2.45
N ASN A 125 -1.90 -4.31 -3.76
CA ASN A 125 -0.89 -4.68 -4.74
C ASN A 125 0.39 -3.84 -4.60
N VAL A 126 0.27 -2.53 -4.39
CA VAL A 126 1.46 -1.68 -4.16
C VAL A 126 2.14 -2.00 -2.83
N VAL A 127 1.36 -2.25 -1.77
CA VAL A 127 1.90 -2.67 -0.47
C VAL A 127 2.71 -3.95 -0.63
N ASN A 128 2.18 -4.95 -1.35
CA ASN A 128 2.85 -6.22 -1.57
C ASN A 128 4.11 -6.11 -2.44
N GLU A 129 4.13 -5.22 -3.42
CA GLU A 129 5.30 -5.01 -4.30
C GLU A 129 6.38 -4.10 -3.69
N SER A 130 6.07 -3.31 -2.66
CA SER A 130 7.04 -2.39 -2.05
C SER A 130 7.89 -3.10 -0.97
N ILE A 131 9.12 -2.67 -0.71
CA ILE A 131 9.90 -3.18 0.43
C ILE A 131 9.38 -2.61 1.75
N HIS A 132 9.05 -1.32 1.77
CA HIS A 132 8.61 -0.61 2.96
C HIS A 132 7.27 0.07 2.72
N CYS A 133 6.39 0.05 3.73
CA CYS A 133 5.31 1.00 3.83
C CYS A 133 5.21 1.53 5.24
N LYS A 134 4.72 2.77 5.37
CA LYS A 134 4.38 3.35 6.66
C LYS A 134 3.13 4.21 6.54
N GLN A 135 2.39 4.30 7.65
CA GLN A 135 1.26 5.22 7.79
C GLN A 135 1.32 5.86 9.17
N PHE A 136 1.28 7.19 9.21
CA PHE A 136 1.28 7.90 10.49
C PHE A 136 -0.09 7.80 11.15
N ILE A 137 -0.14 7.62 12.45
CA ILE A 137 -1.38 7.60 13.23
C ILE A 137 -1.16 8.37 14.53
N LYS A 138 -2.14 9.16 14.94
CA LYS A 138 -2.09 9.99 16.15
C LYS A 138 -3.46 10.03 16.82
N PHE A 139 -3.46 9.97 18.13
CA PHE A 139 -4.62 10.23 18.97
C PHE A 139 -4.22 11.13 20.14
N GLU A 140 -4.95 12.24 20.29
CA GLU A 140 -4.92 13.11 21.45
C GLU A 140 -6.12 12.76 22.31
N CYS A 141 -5.92 12.68 23.62
CA CYS A 141 -6.91 12.13 24.55
C CYS A 141 -6.95 12.93 25.85
N THR A 142 -8.14 13.09 26.41
CA THR A 142 -8.34 13.54 27.79
C THR A 142 -9.55 12.82 28.38
N GLY A 143 -9.43 12.32 29.61
CA GLY A 143 -10.49 11.55 30.28
C GLY A 143 -10.77 10.16 29.70
N THR A 144 -10.36 9.89 28.45
CA THR A 144 -10.61 8.65 27.70
C THR A 144 -9.47 7.64 27.84
N VAL A 145 -9.74 6.34 27.61
CA VAL A 145 -8.75 5.25 27.68
C VAL A 145 -8.71 4.34 26.44
N PHE A 146 -7.53 3.86 26.06
CA PHE A 146 -7.37 2.81 25.04
C PHE A 146 -7.79 1.41 25.53
N ASN A 147 -7.23 0.97 26.67
CA ASN A 147 -7.44 -0.35 27.30
C ASN A 147 -6.89 -1.58 26.54
N PHE A 148 -5.80 -1.46 25.76
CA PHE A 148 -5.24 -2.57 24.95
C PHE A 148 -4.89 -3.89 25.68
N GLN A 149 -4.68 -3.84 27.00
CA GLN A 149 -4.33 -5.02 27.81
C GLN A 149 -5.34 -5.30 28.94
N SER A 150 -6.49 -4.62 28.91
CA SER A 150 -7.49 -4.75 29.97
C SER A 150 -8.39 -5.97 29.77
N SER A 151 -8.81 -6.59 30.86
CA SER A 151 -9.79 -7.69 30.85
C SER A 151 -11.24 -7.21 30.69
N ILE A 152 -11.48 -5.89 30.79
CA ILE A 152 -12.83 -5.29 30.74
C ILE A 152 -13.23 -4.82 29.32
N GLY A 153 -12.34 -4.94 28.34
CA GLY A 153 -12.56 -4.54 26.94
C GLY A 153 -11.79 -3.29 26.52
N GLU A 154 -11.45 -3.21 25.23
CA GLU A 154 -10.73 -2.07 24.63
C GLU A 154 -11.72 -1.04 24.09
N TYR A 155 -11.42 0.25 24.22
CA TYR A 155 -12.31 1.35 23.81
C TYR A 155 -11.87 2.06 22.54
N ALA A 156 -10.57 2.01 22.22
CA ALA A 156 -10.02 2.58 21.00
C ALA A 156 -9.16 1.55 20.28
N TRP A 157 -9.18 1.56 18.95
CA TRP A 157 -8.31 0.76 18.09
C TRP A 157 -8.37 1.25 16.65
N TRP A 158 -7.41 0.86 15.83
CA TRP A 158 -7.53 0.97 14.37
C TRP A 158 -7.83 -0.40 13.78
N VAL A 159 -8.40 -0.42 12.57
CA VAL A 159 -8.77 -1.64 11.86
C VAL A 159 -7.87 -1.82 10.65
N SER A 160 -7.33 -3.02 10.47
CA SER A 160 -6.45 -3.36 9.35
C SER A 160 -7.21 -3.46 8.03
N ARG A 161 -6.49 -3.51 6.89
CA ARG A 161 -7.12 -3.72 5.56
C ARG A 161 -7.96 -5.00 5.47
N GLN A 162 -7.68 -5.99 6.33
CA GLN A 162 -8.42 -7.26 6.40
C GLN A 162 -9.61 -7.23 7.37
N GLY A 163 -9.82 -6.13 8.08
CA GLY A 163 -10.87 -6.02 9.11
C GLY A 163 -10.43 -6.47 10.51
N TYR A 164 -9.13 -6.66 10.75
CA TYR A 164 -8.66 -7.05 12.08
C TYR A 164 -8.62 -5.85 13.03
N LYS A 165 -9.11 -6.05 14.25
CA LYS A 165 -8.96 -5.11 15.36
C LYS A 165 -7.48 -5.08 15.80
N MET A 166 -6.82 -3.93 15.66
CA MET A 166 -5.40 -3.77 15.99
C MET A 166 -5.22 -3.04 17.32
N LEU A 167 -4.67 -3.74 18.31
CA LEU A 167 -4.54 -3.28 19.69
C LEU A 167 -3.15 -2.73 20.02
N TYR A 168 -2.58 -1.96 19.08
CA TYR A 168 -1.31 -1.26 19.26
C TYR A 168 -1.34 0.05 18.47
N TRP A 169 -0.42 0.96 18.80
CA TRP A 169 -0.38 2.27 18.15
C TRP A 169 0.93 2.54 17.38
N GLY A 170 1.02 3.70 16.75
CA GLY A 170 2.20 4.13 16.00
C GLY A 170 3.48 4.00 16.83
N GLY A 171 4.55 3.50 16.20
CA GLY A 171 5.84 3.25 16.86
C GLY A 171 5.90 2.00 17.75
N SER A 172 4.83 1.21 17.84
CA SER A 172 4.82 -0.11 18.49
C SER A 172 4.61 -1.25 17.49
N THR A 173 4.47 -2.48 17.97
CA THR A 173 4.25 -3.70 17.18
C THR A 173 2.94 -4.41 17.59
N PRO A 174 2.33 -5.20 16.68
CA PRO A 174 1.11 -5.95 17.00
C PRO A 174 1.23 -6.85 18.24
N SER A 175 2.41 -7.45 18.47
CA SER A 175 2.65 -8.36 19.60
C SER A 175 2.79 -7.65 20.94
N ALA A 176 3.23 -6.39 20.95
CA ALA A 176 3.47 -5.65 22.19
C ALA A 176 2.17 -5.15 22.84
N LYS A 177 1.11 -4.97 22.05
CA LYS A 177 -0.17 -4.40 22.49
C LYS A 177 0.00 -3.09 23.28
N SER A 178 0.78 -2.16 22.74
CA SER A 178 1.23 -0.94 23.41
C SER A 178 1.39 0.21 22.40
N CYS A 179 1.85 1.36 22.90
CA CYS A 179 2.24 2.52 22.10
C CYS A 179 3.76 2.70 22.14
N ALA A 180 4.29 3.64 21.33
CA ALA A 180 5.73 3.94 21.31
C ALA A 180 6.31 4.20 22.71
N CYS A 181 5.61 4.98 23.54
CA CYS A 181 6.07 5.28 24.88
C CYS A 181 6.15 4.04 25.78
N GLY A 182 5.27 3.05 25.58
CA GLY A 182 5.26 1.81 26.35
C GLY A 182 6.41 0.89 25.96
N MET A 183 6.78 0.89 24.68
CA MET A 183 7.97 0.19 24.18
C MET A 183 9.25 0.78 24.78
N ASP A 184 9.33 2.11 24.82
CA ASP A 184 10.54 2.84 25.24
C ASP A 184 10.59 3.11 26.75
N ARG A 185 9.53 2.78 27.50
CA ARG A 185 9.34 3.12 28.93
C ARG A 185 9.44 4.61 29.20
N THR A 186 8.84 5.39 28.31
CA THR A 186 8.81 6.86 28.34
C THR A 186 7.40 7.43 28.49
N CYS A 187 6.39 6.59 28.75
CA CYS A 187 5.04 7.08 29.02
C CYS A 187 5.03 7.99 30.26
N TYR A 188 4.10 8.94 30.29
CA TYR A 188 3.95 9.89 31.41
C TYR A 188 3.84 9.15 32.75
N TYR A 189 3.05 8.07 32.78
CA TYR A 189 3.02 7.12 33.89
C TYR A 189 3.88 5.89 33.54
N PRO A 190 4.96 5.60 34.29
CA PRO A 190 5.94 4.57 33.91
C PRO A 190 5.43 3.13 33.80
N ASN A 191 4.27 2.82 34.40
CA ASN A 191 3.67 1.48 34.38
C ASN A 191 2.58 1.33 33.30
N GLU A 192 2.28 2.40 32.56
CA GLU A 192 1.29 2.37 31.50
C GLU A 192 1.91 1.96 30.17
N VAL A 193 1.10 1.35 29.30
CA VAL A 193 1.53 0.88 27.97
C VAL A 193 1.36 1.92 26.87
N CYS A 194 0.62 3.00 27.17
CA CYS A 194 0.30 4.12 26.30
C CYS A 194 0.09 5.38 27.17
N ASN A 195 0.27 6.56 26.60
CA ASN A 195 -0.08 7.81 27.28
C ASN A 195 -1.60 8.00 27.37
N CYS A 196 -2.35 7.53 26.37
CA CYS A 196 -3.82 7.48 26.36
C CYS A 196 -4.39 6.30 27.17
N GLN A 197 -3.59 5.74 28.08
CA GLN A 197 -4.05 4.76 29.06
C GLN A 197 -4.23 5.49 30.39
N ASN A 198 -5.46 5.52 30.91
CA ASN A 198 -5.78 6.06 32.24
C ASN A 198 -5.50 7.58 32.42
N VAL A 199 -5.98 8.39 31.48
CA VAL A 199 -5.76 9.85 31.50
C VAL A 199 -6.76 10.54 32.43
N ALA A 200 -6.32 10.95 33.62
CA ALA A 200 -7.16 11.59 34.65
C ALA A 200 -7.48 13.07 34.35
N GLY A 201 -7.98 13.38 33.16
CA GLY A 201 -8.47 14.71 32.77
C GLY A 201 -7.40 15.74 32.37
N GLU A 202 -6.14 15.31 32.20
CA GLU A 202 -5.11 16.07 31.48
C GLU A 202 -5.12 15.70 29.99
N TRP A 203 -4.47 16.48 29.13
CA TRP A 203 -4.31 16.10 27.72
C TRP A 203 -3.05 15.25 27.54
N ALA A 204 -3.20 14.13 26.86
CA ALA A 204 -2.12 13.23 26.48
C ALA A 204 -2.18 12.94 24.97
N GLU A 205 -1.09 12.36 24.45
CA GLU A 205 -0.98 11.99 23.05
C GLU A 205 -0.19 10.67 22.90
N ASP A 206 -0.69 9.80 22.04
CA ASP A 206 0.09 8.74 21.42
C ASP A 206 0.11 8.93 19.91
N SER A 207 1.31 8.88 19.33
CA SER A 207 1.50 9.05 17.89
C SER A 207 2.72 8.29 17.38
N GLY A 208 2.74 8.02 16.08
CA GLY A 208 3.87 7.40 15.42
C GLY A 208 3.51 6.75 14.10
N TYR A 209 4.47 6.05 13.51
CA TYR A 209 4.24 5.30 12.26
C TYR A 209 3.85 3.85 12.57
N LEU A 210 2.77 3.41 11.95
CA LEU A 210 2.51 2.00 11.67
C LEU A 210 3.41 1.59 10.50
N VAL A 211 4.17 0.51 10.64
CA VAL A 211 5.15 0.06 9.63
C VAL A 211 4.98 -1.40 9.21
N ASP A 212 4.07 -2.11 9.88
CA ASP A 212 3.79 -3.51 9.54
C ASP A 212 2.89 -3.59 8.31
N LYS A 213 3.53 -3.86 7.18
CA LYS A 213 2.88 -3.98 5.86
C LYS A 213 1.84 -5.10 5.81
N GLU A 214 1.93 -6.09 6.70
CA GLU A 214 0.95 -7.17 6.75
C GLU A 214 -0.46 -6.63 7.06
N TYR A 215 -0.58 -5.53 7.81
CA TYR A 215 -1.86 -4.98 8.27
C TYR A 215 -2.25 -3.66 7.60
N LEU A 216 -1.29 -2.92 7.02
CA LEU A 216 -1.54 -1.64 6.34
C LEU A 216 -2.26 -1.79 4.99
N PRO A 217 -3.01 -0.78 4.51
CA PRO A 217 -3.37 0.47 5.20
C PRO A 217 -4.37 0.28 6.35
N VAL A 218 -4.53 1.35 7.15
CA VAL A 218 -5.66 1.50 8.07
C VAL A 218 -6.96 1.62 7.28
N SER A 219 -7.97 0.81 7.61
CA SER A 219 -9.29 0.84 6.98
C SER A 219 -10.34 1.59 7.81
N GLU A 220 -10.21 1.58 9.15
CA GLU A 220 -11.11 2.27 10.05
C GLU A 220 -10.39 2.74 11.32
N LEU A 221 -10.95 3.77 11.96
CA LEU A 221 -10.60 4.20 13.31
C LEU A 221 -11.82 4.05 14.22
N ARG A 222 -11.63 3.45 15.39
CA ARG A 222 -12.67 3.18 16.38
C ARG A 222 -12.29 3.81 17.72
N PHE A 223 -13.23 4.51 18.33
CA PHE A 223 -13.04 5.16 19.63
C PHE A 223 -14.33 5.05 20.47
N GLY A 224 -14.20 5.12 21.78
CA GLY A 224 -15.27 5.12 22.79
C GLY A 224 -14.74 5.82 24.04
N ASP A 225 -15.46 5.74 25.17
CA ASP A 225 -15.07 6.41 26.42
C ASP A 225 -14.84 7.93 26.21
N THR A 226 -15.75 8.55 25.46
CA THR A 226 -15.78 9.99 25.16
C THR A 226 -17.16 10.58 25.46
N GLY A 227 -17.96 9.93 26.32
CA GLY A 227 -19.33 10.33 26.63
C GLY A 227 -19.44 11.26 27.84
N GLY A 228 -18.47 11.20 28.76
CA GLY A 228 -18.39 12.03 29.94
C GLY A 228 -18.02 13.49 29.68
N SER A 229 -18.36 14.37 30.62
CA SER A 229 -18.14 15.83 30.52
C SER A 229 -16.68 16.29 30.41
N LYS A 230 -15.72 15.38 30.60
CA LYS A 230 -14.27 15.62 30.52
C LYS A 230 -13.58 14.60 29.63
N GLU A 231 -14.35 13.91 28.78
CA GLU A 231 -13.87 12.82 27.95
C GLU A 231 -14.03 13.20 26.49
N GLU A 232 -12.91 13.45 25.83
CA GLU A 232 -12.86 13.75 24.41
C GLU A 232 -11.51 13.37 23.84
N GLY A 233 -11.46 13.25 22.52
CA GLY A 233 -10.21 12.98 21.83
C GLY A 233 -10.20 13.54 20.42
N TYR A 234 -9.01 13.55 19.82
CA TYR A 234 -8.82 13.94 18.43
C TYR A 234 -7.95 12.92 17.73
N HIS A 235 -8.44 12.38 16.62
CA HIS A 235 -7.63 11.49 15.80
C HIS A 235 -7.06 12.22 14.58
N THR A 236 -5.94 11.74 14.09
CA THR A 236 -5.32 12.16 12.84
C THR A 236 -4.64 10.95 12.21
N LEU A 237 -4.93 10.70 10.94
CA LEU A 237 -4.35 9.59 10.18
C LEU A 237 -3.61 10.14 8.97
N GLY A 238 -2.31 9.87 8.86
CA GLY A 238 -1.52 10.30 7.74
C GLY A 238 -1.71 9.44 6.50
N LYS A 239 -1.22 9.95 5.37
CA LYS A 239 -1.14 9.23 4.10
C LYS A 239 -0.39 7.90 4.24
N LEU A 240 -0.80 6.89 3.47
CA LEU A 240 0.00 5.69 3.30
C LEU A 240 1.15 5.98 2.33
N LEU A 241 2.37 5.67 2.76
CA LEU A 241 3.60 5.87 2.00
C LEU A 241 4.26 4.50 1.77
N CYS A 242 4.52 4.13 0.51
CA CYS A 242 5.14 2.85 0.14
C CYS A 242 6.30 3.04 -0.84
N TRP A 243 7.43 2.36 -0.64
CA TRP A 243 8.62 2.48 -1.48
C TRP A 243 9.57 1.28 -1.34
N GLY A 244 10.60 1.29 -2.21
CA GLY A 244 11.68 0.30 -2.22
C GLY A 244 11.32 -0.90 -3.08
#